data_AF-A0A9E6WAN1-F1
#
_entry.id   AF-A0A9E6WAN1-F1
#
_cell.length_a   1.000
_cell.length_b   1.000
_cell.length_c   1.000
_cell.angle_alpha   90.00
_cell.angle_beta   90.00
_cell.angle_gamma   90.00
#
_symmetry.space_group_name_H-M   'P 1'
#
loop_
_entity.id
_entity.type
_entity.pdbx_description
1 polymer ?
#
loop_
_entity_poly.entity_id
_entity_poly.type
_entity_poly.pdbx_seq_one_letter_code
_entity_poly.pdbx_strand_id
1 'polypeptide(L)' 'GINLEFEENKKIVQQWFFEGENENSIVTMKLHPHKRGTSLELLHTNIPEEAFENISDGWDEDYFGALNELFI' A
#
# COMPACT_ATOMS: atom_id res chain seq x y z
N GLY A 1 -2.62 -0.94 -11.75
CA GLY A 1 -2.47 0.44 -11.26
C GLY A 1 -1.40 1.18 -12.05
N ILE A 2 -1.18 2.46 -11.74
CA ILE A 2 -0.10 3.30 -12.28
C ILE A 2 0.73 3.92 -11.15
N ASN A 3 2.02 4.13 -11.38
CA ASN A 3 2.89 4.86 -10.44
C ASN A 3 2.75 6.37 -10.69
N LEU A 4 2.37 7.12 -9.66
CA LEU A 4 2.21 8.57 -9.73
C LEU A 4 3.46 9.31 -9.23
N GLU A 5 4.07 8.81 -8.16
CA GLU A 5 5.27 9.41 -7.55
C GLU A 5 6.19 8.31 -7.04
N PHE A 6 7.49 8.52 -7.21
CA PHE A 6 8.52 7.63 -6.72
C PHE A 6 9.69 8.44 -6.19
N GLU A 7 9.98 8.29 -4.91
CA GLU A 7 11.19 8.79 -4.26
C GLU A 7 11.98 7.60 -3.72
N GLU A 8 13.17 7.39 -4.26
CA GLU A 8 14.01 6.25 -3.95
C GLU A 8 14.24 6.12 -2.44
N ASN A 9 14.01 4.90 -1.92
CA ASN A 9 14.16 4.54 -0.51
C ASN A 9 13.29 5.32 0.49
N LYS A 10 12.27 6.05 0.03
CA LYS A 10 11.47 6.93 0.90
C LYS A 10 9.97 6.87 0.65
N LYS A 11 9.51 6.89 -0.61
CA LYS A 11 8.08 7.06 -0.88
C LYS A 11 7.69 6.50 -2.23
N ILE A 12 6.53 5.85 -2.26
CA ILE A 12 5.88 5.36 -3.47
C ILE A 12 4.41 5.79 -3.40
N VAL A 13 3.90 6.40 -4.47
CA VAL A 13 2.47 6.70 -4.63
C VAL A 13 1.97 6.02 -5.89
N GLN A 14 0.91 5.25 -5.75
CA GLN A 14 0.29 4.51 -6.84
C GLN A 14 -1.20 4.79 -6.88
N GLN A 15 -1.75 4.74 -8.08
CA GLN A 15 -3.19 4.71 -8.30
C GLN A 15 -3.63 3.29 -8.64
N TRP A 16 -4.67 2.82 -7.96
CA TRP A 16 -5.36 1.57 -8.20
C TRP A 16 -6.72 1.87 -8.85
N PHE A 17 -7.17 0.97 -9.72
CA PHE A 17 -8.41 1.14 -10.47
C PHE A 17 -9.41 0.11 -9.98
N PHE A 18 -10.61 0.57 -9.65
CA PHE A 18 -11.75 -0.27 -9.31
C PHE A 18 -12.82 -0.11 -10.39
N GLU A 19 -13.45 -1.20 -10.79
CA GLU A 19 -14.50 -1.16 -11.81
C GLU A 19 -15.71 -0.40 -11.26
N GLY A 20 -16.32 0.46 -12.08
CA GLY A 20 -17.51 1.24 -11.68
C GLY A 20 -17.21 2.48 -10.84
N GLU A 21 -15.97 2.70 -10.43
CA GLU A 21 -15.58 3.83 -9.59
C GLU A 21 -15.00 4.99 -10.39
N ASN A 22 -15.46 6.19 -10.10
CA ASN A 22 -14.97 7.42 -10.73
C ASN A 22 -13.84 8.07 -9.94
N GLU A 23 -13.72 7.76 -8.65
CA GLU A 23 -12.67 8.33 -7.82
C GLU A 23 -11.37 7.52 -7.94
N ASN A 24 -10.25 8.23 -7.99
CA ASN A 24 -8.96 7.59 -8.03
C ASN A 24 -8.67 6.95 -6.66
N SER A 25 -8.51 5.63 -6.62
CA SER A 25 -7.99 4.96 -5.43
C SER A 25 -6.48 5.15 -5.34
N ILE A 26 -6.00 5.76 -4.26
CA ILE A 26 -4.60 6.16 -4.12
C ILE A 26 -3.97 5.39 -2.97
N VAL A 27 -2.90 4.67 -3.28
CA VAL A 27 -2.02 4.01 -2.33
C VAL A 27 -0.77 4.86 -2.15
N THR A 28 -0.46 5.22 -0.91
CA THR A 28 0.79 5.87 -0.52
C THR A 28 1.53 4.98 0.46
N MET A 29 2.75 4.59 0.10
CA MET A 29 3.68 3.87 0.97
C MET A 29 4.85 4.78 1.30
N LYS A 30 5.12 5.01 2.58
CA LYS A 30 6.31 5.72 3.04
C LYS A 30 7.22 4.77 3.80
N LEU A 31 8.50 4.86 3.50
CA LEU A 31 9.55 4.06 4.12
C LEU A 31 10.35 4.96 5.07
N HIS A 32 10.43 4.53 6.32
CA HIS A 32 11.13 5.23 7.38
C HIS A 32 12.29 4.35 7.87
N PRO A 33 13.51 4.90 7.98
CA PRO A 33 14.60 4.21 8.63
C PRO A 33 14.23 3.84 10.06
N HIS A 34 14.42 2.56 10.43
CA HIS A 34 14.14 2.08 11.76
C HIS A 34 15.34 1.28 12.31
N LYS A 35 15.51 1.27 13.64
CA LYS A 35 16.69 0.63 14.26
C LYS A 35 16.77 -0.89 14.07
N ARG A 36 15.65 -1.51 13.69
CA ARG A 36 15.50 -2.96 13.47
C ARG A 36 15.07 -3.30 12.04
N GLY A 37 15.33 -2.42 11.07
CA GLY A 37 14.92 -2.61 9.67
C GLY A 37 14.27 -1.34 9.12
N THR A 38 13.12 -1.50 8.47
CA THR A 38 12.37 -0.39 7.89
C THR A 38 10.99 -0.34 8.52
N SER A 39 10.54 0.84 8.93
CA SER A 39 9.14 1.07 9.28
C SER A 39 8.42 1.55 8.02
N LEU A 40 7.30 0.89 7.69
CA LEU A 40 6.50 1.22 6.53
C LEU A 40 5.15 1.80 7.00
N GLU A 41 4.78 2.96 6.48
CA GLU A 41 3.46 3.57 6.65
C GLU A 41 2.68 3.38 5.35
N LEU A 42 1.50 2.76 5.44
CA LEU A 42 0.58 2.59 4.33
C LEU A 42 -0.65 3.49 4.54
N LEU A 43 -1.03 4.23 3.50
CA LEU A 43 -2.30 4.93 3.42
C LEU A 43 -2.96 4.60 2.08
N HIS A 44 -4.13 3.98 2.11
CA HIS A 44 -4.92 3.68 0.92
C HIS A 44 -6.29 4.36 1.02
N THR A 45 -6.56 5.32 0.15
CA THR A 45 -7.79 6.12 0.14
C THR A 45 -8.66 5.80 -1.06
N ASN A 46 -9.97 6.02 -0.93
CA ASN A 46 -10.98 5.80 -1.97
C ASN A 46 -11.09 4.33 -2.41
N ILE A 47 -10.98 3.43 -1.43
CA ILE A 47 -11.32 2.01 -1.62
C ILE A 47 -12.85 1.89 -1.55
N PRO A 48 -13.50 1.18 -2.49
CA PRO A 48 -14.92 0.90 -2.42
C PRO A 48 -15.29 0.13 -1.16
N GLU A 49 -16.46 0.42 -0.59
CA GLU A 49 -16.93 -0.23 0.64
C GLU A 49 -16.96 -1.76 0.50
N GLU A 50 -17.42 -2.27 -0.65
CA GLU A 50 -17.48 -3.70 -0.95
C GLU A 50 -16.11 -4.39 -1.06
N ALA A 51 -15.06 -3.61 -1.36
CA ALA A 51 -13.69 -4.11 -1.49
C ALA A 51 -12.84 -3.83 -0.24
N PHE A 52 -13.33 -3.02 0.70
CA PHE A 52 -12.53 -2.50 1.81
C PHE A 52 -11.94 -3.61 2.68
N GLU A 53 -12.77 -4.57 3.13
CA GLU A 53 -12.31 -5.67 3.99
C GLU A 53 -11.26 -6.52 3.25
N ASN A 54 -11.56 -6.94 2.02
CA ASN A 54 -10.63 -7.76 1.25
C ASN A 54 -9.28 -7.07 0.97
N ILE A 55 -9.30 -5.76 0.68
CA ILE A 55 -8.08 -4.98 0.46
C ILE A 55 -7.32 -4.79 1.77
N SER A 56 -8.00 -4.53 2.88
CA SER A 56 -7.37 -4.37 4.19
C SER A 56 -6.66 -5.66 4.60
N ASP A 57 -7.36 -6.80 4.52
CA ASP A 57 -6.81 -8.11 4.88
C ASP A 57 -5.64 -8.48 3.97
N GLY A 58 -5.75 -8.23 2.65
CA GLY A 58 -4.66 -8.49 1.71
C GLY A 58 -3.41 -7.64 1.96
N TRP A 59 -3.53 -6.42 2.50
CA TRP A 59 -2.36 -5.64 2.91
C TRP A 59 -1.65 -6.28 4.11
N ASP A 60 -2.40 -6.71 5.12
CA ASP A 60 -1.84 -7.25 6.35
C ASP A 60 -1.26 -8.67 6.14
N GLU A 61 -2.01 -9.55 5.48
CA GLU A 61 -1.65 -10.97 5.35
C GLU A 61 -0.72 -11.22 4.15
N ASP A 62 -1.15 -10.84 2.95
CA ASP A 62 -0.46 -11.23 1.72
C ASP A 62 0.75 -10.32 1.41
N TYR A 63 0.64 -9.03 1.72
CA TYR A 63 1.71 -8.08 1.41
C TYR A 63 2.70 -7.95 2.56
N PHE A 64 2.28 -7.41 3.71
CA PHE A 64 3.19 -7.20 4.82
C PHE A 64 3.53 -8.50 5.56
N GLY A 65 2.59 -9.44 5.67
CA GLY A 65 2.87 -10.77 6.20
C GLY A 65 3.97 -11.48 5.41
N ALA A 66 3.82 -11.60 4.09
CA ALA A 66 4.84 -12.22 3.24
C ALA A 66 6.18 -11.48 3.23
N LEU A 67 6.18 -10.14 3.26
CA LEU A 67 7.42 -9.37 3.36
C LEU A 67 8.13 -9.62 4.70
N ASN A 68 7.38 -9.71 5.80
CA ASN A 68 7.96 -10.05 7.09
C ASN A 68 8.57 -11.46 7.06
N GLU A 69 7.89 -12.46 6.50
CA GLU A 69 8.46 -13.81 6.37
C GLU A 69 9.73 -13.88 5.49
N LEU A 70 9.83 -13.02 4.48
CA LEU A 70 10.97 -13.01 3.57
C LEU A 70 12.21 -12.32 4.17
N PHE A 71 12.01 -11.29 5.00
CA PHE A 71 13.09 -10.42 5.48
C PHE A 71 13.39 -10.53 6.99
N ILE A 72 12.60 -11.30 7.75
CA ILE A 72 12.78 -11.57 9.18
C ILE A 72 13.07 -13.05 9.38
#